data_AF-A0A450XAU8-F1
#
_entry.id   AF-A0A450XAU8-F1
#
_cell.length_a   1.000
_cell.length_b   1.000
_cell.length_c   1.000
_cell.angle_alpha   90.00
_cell.angle_beta   90.00
_cell.angle_gamma   90.00
#
_symmetry.space_group_name_H-M   'P 1'
#
loop_
_entity.id
_entity.type
_entity.pdbx_description
1 polymer ?
#
loop_
_entity_poly.entity_id
_entity_poly.type
_entity_poly.pdbx_seq_one_letter_code
_entity_poly.pdbx_strand_id
1 'polypeptide(L)'
;MQEISREMAERDKKLSKQIGALGNRLGDFVQEMVRPAVVTLFQAKGIDVREVYPNISVRRNGGGIEVDLFVVDGSQAIAIECKSHATTDDIREHLDRLRKFKDFFPRYRDLELMGAVAAMVMPDDVAKYAYRQGLYVLAQNGEMVEVRNDDAFVPKFW
;
A
#
# COMPACT_ATOMS: atom_id res chain seq x y z
N MET A 1 -11.11 -21.16 39.57
CA MET A 1 -11.86 -20.45 38.51
C MET A 1 -11.18 -19.15 38.08
N GLN A 2 -10.92 -18.19 38.98
CA GLN A 2 -10.27 -16.92 38.61
C GLN A 2 -8.87 -17.08 37.97
N GLU A 3 -8.07 -18.01 38.47
CA GLU A 3 -6.72 -18.29 37.94
C GLU A 3 -6.77 -18.87 36.52
N ILE A 4 -7.69 -19.82 36.27
CA ILE A 4 -7.97 -20.39 34.93
C ILE A 4 -8.45 -19.30 33.96
N SER A 5 -9.34 -18.40 34.39
CA SER A 5 -9.79 -17.28 33.56
C SER A 5 -8.67 -16.29 33.22
N ARG A 6 -7.74 -16.05 34.15
CA ARG A 6 -6.57 -15.17 33.93
C ARG A 6 -5.58 -15.80 32.96
N GLU A 7 -5.31 -17.10 33.10
CA GLU A 7 -4.45 -17.83 32.16
C GLU A 7 -5.05 -17.89 30.74
N MET A 8 -6.37 -18.04 30.62
CA MET A 8 -7.06 -17.98 29.32
C MET A 8 -6.91 -16.60 28.67
N ALA A 9 -7.14 -15.52 29.42
CA ALA A 9 -7.00 -14.15 28.89
C ALA A 9 -5.58 -13.85 28.40
N GLU A 10 -4.55 -14.31 29.12
CA GLU A 10 -3.15 -14.16 28.69
C GLU A 10 -2.83 -15.01 27.46
N ARG A 11 -3.39 -16.22 27.34
CA ARG A 11 -3.29 -17.05 26.13
C ARG A 11 -3.93 -16.37 24.93
N ASP A 12 -5.14 -15.84 25.07
CA ASP A 12 -5.86 -15.15 23.98
C ASP A 12 -5.11 -13.91 23.51
N LYS A 13 -4.56 -13.13 24.45
CA LYS A 13 -3.70 -11.98 24.12
C LYS A 13 -2.45 -12.39 23.36
N LYS A 14 -1.79 -13.48 23.76
CA LYS A 14 -0.60 -14.01 23.10
C LYS A 14 -0.93 -14.51 21.68
N LEU A 15 -2.03 -15.24 21.52
CA LEU A 15 -2.54 -15.71 20.23
C LEU A 15 -2.85 -14.52 19.31
N SER A 16 -3.58 -13.53 19.80
CA SER A 16 -3.92 -12.33 19.03
C SER A 16 -2.66 -11.59 18.53
N LYS A 17 -1.64 -11.46 19.39
CA LYS A 17 -0.35 -10.88 19.01
C LYS A 17 0.38 -11.70 17.94
N GLN A 18 0.34 -13.04 18.05
CA GLN A 18 0.97 -13.92 17.06
C GLN A 18 0.27 -13.86 15.70
N ILE A 19 -1.07 -13.83 15.69
CA ILE A 19 -1.87 -13.67 14.46
C ILE A 19 -1.57 -12.33 13.80
N GLY A 20 -1.54 -11.23 14.57
CA GLY A 20 -1.16 -9.92 14.04
C GLY A 20 0.25 -9.90 13.44
N ALA A 21 1.22 -10.51 14.13
CA ALA A 21 2.59 -10.62 13.61
C ALA A 21 2.68 -11.43 12.30
N LEU A 22 1.85 -12.46 12.15
CA LEU A 22 1.76 -13.23 10.90
C LEU A 22 1.14 -12.41 9.78
N GLY A 23 0.07 -11.66 10.06
CA GLY A 23 -0.56 -10.74 9.11
C GLY A 23 0.43 -9.72 8.56
N ASN A 24 1.23 -9.09 9.43
CA ASN A 24 2.26 -8.14 9.03
C ASN A 24 3.31 -8.79 8.10
N ARG A 25 3.79 -10.00 8.43
CA ARG A 25 4.76 -10.72 7.59
C ARG A 25 4.23 -11.04 6.19
N LEU A 26 2.92 -11.27 6.06
CA LEU A 26 2.32 -11.47 4.75
C LEU A 26 2.27 -10.17 3.95
N GLY A 27 2.08 -9.01 4.62
CA GLY A 27 2.23 -7.69 4.02
C GLY A 27 3.65 -7.45 3.51
N ASP A 28 4.66 -7.72 4.34
CA ASP A 28 6.08 -7.62 3.99
C ASP A 28 6.42 -8.48 2.76
N PHE A 29 5.86 -9.69 2.68
CA PHE A 29 6.06 -10.56 1.52
C PHE A 29 5.50 -9.96 0.23
N VAL A 30 4.30 -9.34 0.27
CA VAL A 30 3.75 -8.65 -0.90
C VAL A 30 4.61 -7.46 -1.29
N GLN A 31 5.10 -6.69 -0.31
CA GLN A 31 6.00 -5.58 -0.56
C GLN A 31 7.28 -6.03 -1.28
N GLU A 32 7.95 -7.06 -0.79
CA GLU A 32 9.19 -7.58 -1.39
C GLU A 32 8.96 -8.22 -2.77
N MET A 33 7.77 -8.74 -3.04
CA MET A 33 7.38 -9.22 -4.37
C MET A 33 7.21 -8.05 -5.37
N VAL A 34 6.65 -6.92 -4.93
CA VAL A 34 6.33 -5.77 -5.79
C VAL A 34 7.56 -4.89 -6.04
N ARG A 35 8.36 -4.66 -4.99
CA ARG A 35 9.52 -3.76 -4.98
C ARG A 35 10.48 -3.91 -6.16
N PRO A 36 10.91 -5.11 -6.59
CA PRO A 36 11.87 -5.25 -7.69
C PRO A 36 11.30 -4.90 -9.06
N ALA A 37 9.98 -4.99 -9.27
CA ALA A 37 9.35 -4.79 -10.56
C ALA A 37 8.75 -3.38 -10.73
N VAL A 38 8.51 -2.67 -9.62
CA VAL A 38 7.66 -1.48 -9.58
C VAL A 38 8.12 -0.34 -10.50
N VAL A 39 9.44 -0.14 -10.63
CA VAL A 39 10.01 0.88 -11.54
C VAL A 39 9.69 0.53 -12.98
N THR A 40 9.99 -0.70 -13.40
CA THR A 40 9.73 -1.17 -14.77
C THR A 40 8.23 -1.12 -15.10
N LEU A 41 7.37 -1.50 -14.16
CA LEU A 41 5.93 -1.47 -14.33
C LEU A 41 5.39 -0.05 -14.58
N PHE A 42 5.87 0.94 -13.81
CA PHE A 42 5.41 2.32 -13.99
C PHE A 42 6.05 3.03 -15.17
N GLN A 43 7.31 2.73 -15.50
CA GLN A 43 7.93 3.22 -16.73
C GLN A 43 7.21 2.69 -17.99
N ALA A 44 6.74 1.44 -17.97
CA ALA A 44 5.90 0.89 -19.05
C ALA A 44 4.56 1.62 -19.19
N LYS A 45 4.09 2.31 -18.14
CA LYS A 45 2.92 3.20 -18.16
C LYS A 45 3.28 4.66 -18.46
N GLY A 46 4.51 4.94 -18.88
CA GLY A 46 4.97 6.28 -19.26
C GLY A 46 5.29 7.20 -18.09
N ILE A 47 5.49 6.64 -16.88
CA ILE A 47 5.83 7.40 -15.67
C ILE A 47 7.35 7.32 -15.45
N ASP A 48 8.05 8.45 -15.54
CA ASP A 48 9.51 8.51 -15.38
C ASP A 48 9.86 8.54 -13.89
N VAL A 49 9.83 7.37 -13.25
CA VAL A 49 10.28 7.16 -11.88
C VAL A 49 11.44 6.17 -11.84
N ARG A 50 12.36 6.31 -10.88
CA ARG A 50 13.61 5.52 -10.83
C ARG A 50 14.03 5.12 -9.42
N GLU A 51 13.65 5.90 -8.42
CA GLU A 51 14.02 5.65 -7.03
C GLU A 51 12.90 4.89 -6.32
N VAL A 52 13.25 3.88 -5.53
CA VAL A 52 12.30 3.09 -4.73
C VAL A 52 12.70 3.17 -3.26
N TYR A 53 11.82 3.76 -2.46
CA TYR A 53 11.97 3.89 -1.02
C TYR A 53 10.93 3.02 -0.31
N PRO A 54 11.36 1.91 0.34
CA PRO A 54 10.46 1.11 1.15
C PRO A 54 10.19 1.75 2.51
N ASN A 55 9.00 1.53 3.05
CA ASN A 55 8.62 1.83 4.43
C ASN A 55 8.87 3.28 4.84
N ILE A 56 8.53 4.23 3.96
CA ILE A 56 8.65 5.65 4.30
C ILE A 56 7.60 5.98 5.34
N SER A 57 8.03 6.58 6.45
CA SER A 57 7.12 6.93 7.52
C SER A 57 7.53 8.24 8.19
N VAL A 58 6.54 8.92 8.73
CA VAL A 58 6.73 10.15 9.50
C VAL A 58 5.66 10.23 10.58
N ARG A 59 6.08 10.63 11.79
CA ARG A 59 5.19 10.89 12.92
C ARG A 59 5.39 12.31 13.40
N ARG A 60 4.33 13.12 13.42
CA ARG A 60 4.32 14.53 13.86
C ARG A 60 2.93 14.90 14.38
N ASN A 61 2.87 15.80 15.36
CA ASN A 61 1.62 16.37 15.90
C ASN A 61 0.57 15.31 16.32
N GLY A 62 1.00 14.22 16.97
CA GLY A 62 0.10 13.16 17.42
C GLY A 62 -0.46 12.25 16.32
N GLY A 63 -0.07 12.47 15.06
CA GLY A 63 -0.44 11.64 13.92
C GLY A 63 0.79 11.06 13.20
N GLY A 64 0.53 10.16 12.26
CA GLY A 64 1.56 9.65 11.38
C GLY A 64 0.99 9.10 10.08
N ILE A 65 1.89 8.96 9.12
CA ILE A 65 1.64 8.20 7.90
C ILE A 65 2.82 7.27 7.64
N GLU A 66 2.51 6.15 7.02
CA GLU A 66 3.43 5.13 6.58
C GLU A 66 2.97 4.67 5.20
N VAL A 67 3.91 4.58 4.26
CA VAL A 67 3.69 4.09 2.89
C VAL A 67 4.68 2.96 2.66
N ASP A 68 4.16 1.80 2.23
CA ASP A 68 4.95 0.58 2.08
C ASP A 68 6.00 0.72 0.99
N LEU A 69 5.65 1.26 -0.18
CA LEU A 69 6.60 1.62 -1.22
C LEU A 69 6.32 3.02 -1.75
N PHE A 70 7.36 3.83 -1.82
CA PHE A 70 7.33 5.14 -2.45
C PHE A 70 8.29 5.17 -3.62
N VAL A 71 7.75 5.42 -4.80
CA VAL A 71 8.49 5.39 -6.07
C VAL A 71 8.50 6.80 -6.64
N VAL A 72 9.67 7.35 -6.96
CA VAL A 72 9.81 8.77 -7.28
C VAL A 72 10.97 9.02 -8.25
N ASP A 73 10.82 10.01 -9.11
CA ASP A 73 11.90 10.73 -9.79
C ASP A 73 11.34 12.06 -10.34
N GLY A 74 12.18 13.08 -10.44
CA GLY A 74 11.83 14.38 -10.99
C GLY A 74 10.58 14.98 -10.35
N SER A 75 9.53 15.16 -11.16
CA SER A 75 8.25 15.73 -10.73
C SER A 75 7.19 14.69 -10.36
N GLN A 76 7.46 13.38 -10.51
CA GLN A 76 6.43 12.34 -10.38
C GLN A 76 6.70 11.42 -9.21
N ALA A 77 5.65 11.06 -8.49
CA ALA A 77 5.75 10.11 -7.39
C ALA A 77 4.53 9.21 -7.29
N ILE A 78 4.73 8.00 -6.77
CA ILE A 78 3.68 7.02 -6.54
C ILE A 78 3.85 6.47 -5.13
N ALA A 79 2.85 6.67 -4.28
CA ALA A 79 2.75 6.03 -2.98
C ALA A 79 1.91 4.75 -3.09
N ILE A 80 2.42 3.64 -2.58
CA ILE A 80 1.88 2.30 -2.79
C ILE A 80 1.60 1.64 -1.45
N GLU A 81 0.38 1.14 -1.29
CA GLU A 81 0.01 0.22 -0.19
C GLU A 81 0.10 -1.23 -0.66
N CYS A 82 0.67 -2.11 0.16
CA CYS A 82 0.79 -3.54 -0.08
C CYS A 82 -0.09 -4.33 0.89
N LYS A 83 -0.90 -5.27 0.36
CA LYS A 83 -1.80 -6.10 1.16
C LYS A 83 -1.70 -7.57 0.76
N SER A 84 -1.68 -8.47 1.73
CA SER A 84 -1.84 -9.89 1.45
C SER A 84 -3.23 -10.20 0.86
N HIS A 85 -4.25 -9.55 1.40
CA HIS A 85 -5.61 -9.57 0.86
C HIS A 85 -6.19 -8.16 0.94
N ALA A 86 -6.54 -7.58 -0.20
CA ALA A 86 -7.11 -6.24 -0.25
C ALA A 86 -8.59 -6.24 0.12
N THR A 87 -9.01 -5.23 0.87
CA THR A 87 -10.42 -4.92 1.17
C THR A 87 -10.75 -3.51 0.73
N THR A 88 -12.04 -3.19 0.58
CA THR A 88 -12.47 -1.81 0.29
C THR A 88 -12.03 -0.82 1.37
N ASP A 89 -11.96 -1.25 2.63
CA ASP A 89 -11.52 -0.40 3.73
C ASP A 89 -10.03 -0.09 3.64
N ASP A 90 -9.19 -1.05 3.24
CA ASP A 90 -7.76 -0.79 2.94
C ASP A 90 -7.61 0.30 1.87
N ILE A 91 -8.47 0.28 0.84
CA ILE A 91 -8.47 1.31 -0.21
C ILE A 91 -8.85 2.67 0.38
N ARG A 92 -9.88 2.73 1.22
CA ARG A 92 -10.31 3.98 1.87
C ARG A 92 -9.21 4.55 2.77
N GLU A 93 -8.57 3.71 3.57
CA GLU A 93 -7.45 4.10 4.43
C GLU A 93 -6.28 4.64 3.60
N HIS A 94 -5.97 4.00 2.47
CA HIS A 94 -4.92 4.48 1.57
C HIS A 94 -5.29 5.82 0.92
N LEU A 95 -6.54 6.03 0.52
CA LEU A 95 -6.99 7.33 0.01
C LEU A 95 -6.88 8.43 1.06
N ASP A 96 -7.22 8.14 2.32
CA ASP A 96 -7.03 9.09 3.42
C ASP A 96 -5.55 9.39 3.67
N ARG A 97 -4.69 8.38 3.53
CA ARG A 97 -3.23 8.56 3.60
C ARG A 97 -2.72 9.48 2.49
N LEU A 98 -3.15 9.29 1.25
CA LEU A 98 -2.76 10.11 0.10
C LEU A 98 -3.20 11.57 0.26
N ARG A 99 -4.43 11.82 0.74
CA ARG A 99 -4.96 13.18 0.97
C ARG A 99 -4.11 14.02 1.92
N LYS A 100 -3.50 13.40 2.92
CA LYS A 100 -2.62 14.07 3.90
C LYS A 100 -1.13 13.91 3.59
N PHE A 101 -0.75 13.22 2.53
CA PHE A 101 0.65 12.84 2.28
C PHE A 101 1.58 14.05 2.26
N LYS A 102 1.22 15.09 1.49
CA LYS A 102 2.03 16.30 1.31
C LYS A 102 2.12 17.18 2.57
N ASP A 103 1.17 17.08 3.49
CA ASP A 103 1.24 17.76 4.79
C ASP A 103 2.28 17.11 5.70
N PHE A 104 2.38 15.78 5.63
CA PHE A 104 3.33 14.99 6.42
C PHE A 104 4.73 14.90 5.78
N PHE A 105 4.81 14.93 4.44
CA PHE A 105 6.05 15.00 3.67
C PHE A 105 6.14 16.30 2.85
N PRO A 106 6.36 17.47 3.49
CA PRO A 106 6.38 18.76 2.80
C PRO A 106 7.48 18.87 1.73
N ARG A 107 8.55 18.06 1.84
CA ARG A 107 9.60 17.96 0.81
C ARG A 107 9.12 17.43 -0.55
N TYR A 108 7.94 16.83 -0.60
CA TYR A 108 7.31 16.28 -1.81
C TYR A 108 6.05 17.05 -2.24
N ARG A 109 5.86 18.28 -1.72
CA ARG A 109 4.64 19.07 -1.95
C ARG A 109 4.40 19.38 -3.42
N ASP A 110 5.46 19.62 -4.18
CA ASP A 110 5.38 20.01 -5.59
C ASP A 110 5.38 18.80 -6.55
N LEU A 111 5.44 17.57 -6.03
CA LEU A 111 5.37 16.37 -6.86
C LEU A 111 3.93 16.08 -7.31
N GLU A 112 3.81 15.58 -8.54
CA GLU A 112 2.63 14.91 -9.06
C GLU A 112 2.49 13.56 -8.36
N LEU A 113 1.89 13.56 -7.17
CA LEU A 113 1.69 12.37 -6.37
C LEU A 113 0.50 11.58 -6.90
N MET A 114 0.75 10.33 -7.28
CA MET A 114 -0.24 9.30 -7.60
C MET A 114 -0.26 8.23 -6.50
N GLY A 115 -1.26 7.37 -6.54
CA GLY A 115 -1.47 6.30 -5.58
C GLY A 115 -1.60 4.94 -6.26
N ALA A 116 -1.18 3.90 -5.57
CA ALA A 116 -1.36 2.53 -6.02
C ALA A 116 -1.68 1.58 -4.86
N VAL A 117 -2.39 0.51 -5.16
CA VAL A 117 -2.56 -0.62 -4.26
C VAL A 117 -1.98 -1.87 -4.93
N ALA A 118 -1.17 -2.61 -4.19
CA ALA A 118 -0.67 -3.91 -4.59
C ALA A 118 -1.23 -4.98 -3.66
N ALA A 119 -1.74 -6.08 -4.20
CA ALA A 119 -2.13 -7.20 -3.36
C ALA A 119 -1.84 -8.58 -3.93
N MET A 120 -1.58 -9.55 -3.04
CA MET A 120 -1.51 -10.97 -3.41
C MET A 120 -2.91 -11.49 -3.77
N VAL A 121 -3.92 -11.20 -2.94
CA VAL A 121 -5.33 -11.45 -3.25
C VAL A 121 -6.02 -10.11 -3.48
N MET A 122 -6.41 -9.87 -4.74
CA MET A 122 -7.14 -8.67 -5.17
C MET A 122 -8.53 -9.07 -5.70
N PRO A 123 -9.59 -8.98 -4.89
CA PRO A 123 -10.95 -9.20 -5.36
C PRO A 123 -11.35 -8.21 -6.46
N ASP A 124 -12.14 -8.66 -7.43
CA ASP A 124 -12.51 -7.85 -8.61
C ASP A 124 -13.30 -6.59 -8.26
N ASP A 125 -14.16 -6.66 -7.26
CA ASP A 125 -14.94 -5.52 -6.78
C ASP A 125 -14.06 -4.49 -6.07
N VAL A 126 -13.07 -4.94 -5.28
CA VAL A 126 -12.04 -4.10 -4.66
C VAL A 126 -11.15 -3.45 -5.72
N ALA A 127 -10.69 -4.21 -6.72
CA ALA A 127 -9.92 -3.70 -7.85
C ALA A 127 -10.69 -2.62 -8.63
N LYS A 128 -11.95 -2.89 -8.97
CA LYS A 128 -12.83 -1.91 -9.65
C LYS A 128 -13.04 -0.66 -8.81
N TYR A 129 -13.17 -0.81 -7.48
CA TYR A 129 -13.27 0.34 -6.59
C TYR A 129 -11.97 1.16 -6.60
N ALA A 130 -10.81 0.54 -6.41
CA ALA A 130 -9.51 1.22 -6.45
C ALA A 130 -9.27 1.93 -7.79
N TYR A 131 -9.54 1.25 -8.91
CA TYR A 131 -9.50 1.83 -10.25
C TYR A 131 -10.36 3.10 -10.36
N ARG A 132 -11.63 3.04 -9.91
CA ARG A 132 -12.54 4.20 -9.96
C ARG A 132 -12.11 5.35 -9.05
N GLN A 133 -11.30 5.09 -8.04
CA GLN A 133 -10.73 6.12 -7.16
C GLN A 133 -9.44 6.73 -7.74
N GLY A 134 -9.01 6.31 -8.94
CA GLY A 134 -7.83 6.81 -9.62
C GLY A 134 -6.52 6.18 -9.11
N LEU A 135 -6.59 4.99 -8.51
CA LEU A 135 -5.41 4.25 -8.06
C LEU A 135 -4.95 3.24 -9.13
N TYR A 136 -3.64 3.11 -9.27
CA TYR A 136 -3.07 1.94 -9.94
C TYR A 136 -3.33 0.68 -9.10
N VAL A 137 -3.68 -0.42 -9.78
CA VAL A 137 -4.01 -1.70 -9.18
C VAL A 137 -2.96 -2.71 -9.63
N LEU A 138 -2.11 -3.11 -8.70
CA LEU A 138 -1.08 -4.10 -8.91
C LEU A 138 -1.53 -5.44 -8.30
N ALA A 139 -1.42 -6.50 -9.07
CA ALA A 139 -1.77 -7.84 -8.60
C ALA A 139 -1.00 -8.90 -9.38
N GLN A 140 -0.98 -10.13 -8.86
CA GLN A 140 -0.37 -11.25 -9.56
C GLN A 140 -1.20 -11.67 -10.78
N ASN A 141 -0.51 -12.10 -11.83
CA ASN A 141 -1.08 -12.68 -13.05
C ASN A 141 -0.70 -14.17 -13.25
N GLY A 142 -0.15 -14.81 -12.22
CA GLY A 142 0.27 -16.22 -12.22
C GLY A 142 1.79 -16.40 -12.31
N GLU A 143 2.50 -15.49 -12.97
CA GLU A 143 3.97 -15.55 -13.09
C GLU A 143 4.65 -14.33 -12.45
N MET A 144 4.05 -13.14 -12.60
CA MET A 144 4.61 -11.88 -12.12
C MET A 144 3.53 -10.94 -11.57
N VAL A 145 3.96 -9.82 -11.01
CA VAL A 145 3.10 -8.68 -10.70
C VAL A 145 2.88 -7.87 -11.96
N GLU A 146 1.64 -7.47 -12.22
CA GLU A 146 1.27 -6.58 -13.32
C GLU A 146 0.43 -5.40 -12.83
N VAL A 147 0.36 -4.35 -13.64
CA VAL A 147 -0.60 -3.25 -13.49
C VAL A 147 -1.87 -3.64 -14.24
N ARG A 148 -2.96 -3.92 -13.51
CA ARG A 148 -4.25 -4.35 -14.08
C ARG A 148 -5.04 -3.23 -14.76
N ASN A 149 -4.64 -1.98 -14.59
CA ASN A 149 -5.30 -0.84 -15.23
C ASN A 149 -5.14 -0.91 -16.76
N ASP A 150 -6.26 -0.76 -17.46
CA ASP A 150 -6.32 -0.65 -18.91
C ASP A 150 -5.82 0.71 -19.42
N ASP A 151 -5.80 0.88 -20.75
CA ASP A 151 -5.33 2.11 -21.39
C ASP A 151 -6.31 3.29 -21.25
N ALA A 152 -7.55 3.02 -20.82
CA ALA A 152 -8.55 4.06 -20.54
C ALA A 152 -8.42 4.64 -19.12
N PHE A 153 -7.59 4.03 -18.28
CA PHE A 153 -7.39 4.47 -16.90
C PHE A 153 -6.75 5.87 -16.85
N VAL A 154 -7.30 6.71 -15.96
CA VAL A 154 -6.74 8.03 -15.65
C VAL A 154 -6.39 8.07 -14.17
N PRO A 155 -5.09 8.24 -13.81
CA PRO A 155 -4.70 8.34 -12.41
C PRO A 155 -5.22 9.64 -11.81
N LYS A 156 -5.58 9.58 -10.53
CA LYS A 156 -5.79 10.79 -9.75
C LYS A 156 -4.44 11.33 -9.26
N PHE A 157 -4.35 12.65 -9.10
CA PHE A 157 -3.24 13.30 -8.44
C PHE A 157 -3.69 13.86 -7.09
N TRP A 158 -2.84 13.78 -6.06
CA TRP A 158 -3.09 14.21 -4.68
C TRP A 158 -2.20 15.37 -4.26
#